data_AF-A0A3L7XZ05-F1
#
_entry.id   AF-A0A3L7XZ05-F1
#
_cell.length_a   1.000
_cell.length_b   1.000
_cell.length_c   1.000
_cell.angle_alpha   90.00
_cell.angle_beta   90.00
_cell.angle_gamma   90.00
#
_symmetry.space_group_name_H-M   'P 1'
#
loop_
_entity.id
_entity.type
_entity.pdbx_description
1 polymer ?
#
loop_
_entity_poly.entity_id
_entity_poly.type
_entity_poly.pdbx_seq_one_letter_code
_entity_poly.pdbx_strand_id
1 'polypeptide(L)'
;MAEQEAPPRIPVTDQRLIRITAVAALAGALLSALLLTSVNPSVDPIAGLAASLSFGCTLALATAPILLVESYRRHPGQWRGRRRRALRRSFIVGAIAGGYSAFRVVGLGSPSGLLIAVLIAAVIEAALTRADDDSV
;
A
#
# COMPACT_ATOMS: atom_id res chain seq x y z
N MET A 1 22.68 30.52 -19.67
CA MET A 1 22.42 29.08 -19.83
C MET A 1 22.12 28.55 -18.44
N ALA A 2 20.88 28.18 -18.16
CA ALA A 2 20.53 27.60 -16.86
C ALA A 2 21.16 26.20 -16.80
N GLU A 3 22.05 26.00 -15.84
CA GLU A 3 22.64 24.70 -15.54
C GLU A 3 21.49 23.76 -15.20
N GLN A 4 21.21 22.82 -16.10
CA GLN A 4 20.10 21.89 -15.97
C GLN A 4 20.50 20.88 -14.88
N GLU A 5 20.26 21.28 -13.63
CA GLU A 5 20.61 20.53 -12.44
C GLU A 5 20.03 19.13 -12.58
N ALA A 6 20.93 18.13 -12.65
CA ALA A 6 20.54 16.76 -12.97
C ALA A 6 19.42 16.32 -12.02
N PRO A 7 18.34 15.68 -12.53
CA PRO A 7 17.21 15.32 -11.70
C PRO A 7 17.71 14.48 -10.51
N PRO A 8 17.18 14.73 -9.31
CA PRO A 8 17.64 14.09 -8.09
C PRO A 8 17.61 12.58 -8.25
N ARG A 9 18.78 11.94 -8.16
CA ARG A 9 18.92 10.49 -8.39
C ARG A 9 18.31 9.71 -7.23
N ILE A 10 17.30 8.90 -7.53
CA ILE A 10 16.77 7.90 -6.59
C ILE A 10 17.91 6.93 -6.23
N PRO A 11 18.17 6.64 -4.92
CA PRO A 11 19.20 5.70 -4.51
C PRO A 11 18.99 4.31 -5.14
N VAL A 12 20.08 3.61 -5.49
CA VAL A 12 20.01 2.30 -6.15
C VAL A 12 19.20 1.26 -5.35
N THR A 13 19.33 1.29 -4.02
CA THR A 13 18.56 0.41 -3.12
C THR A 13 17.05 0.62 -3.26
N ASP A 14 16.62 1.87 -3.43
CA ASP A 14 15.21 2.22 -3.53
C ASP A 14 14.67 1.99 -4.94
N GLN A 15 15.51 2.13 -5.98
CA GLN A 15 15.17 1.66 -7.33
C GLN A 15 14.93 0.16 -7.37
N ARG A 16 15.77 -0.64 -6.69
CA ARG A 16 15.56 -2.08 -6.55
C ARG A 16 14.26 -2.38 -5.83
N LEU A 17 13.97 -1.67 -4.73
CA LEU A 17 12.73 -1.86 -3.99
C LEU A 17 11.49 -1.53 -4.83
N ILE A 18 11.51 -0.44 -5.60
CA ILE A 18 10.44 -0.07 -6.55
C ILE A 18 10.22 -1.20 -7.57
N ARG A 19 11.29 -1.74 -8.15
CA ARG A 19 11.18 -2.84 -9.12
C ARG A 19 10.62 -4.11 -8.49
N ILE A 20 11.12 -4.51 -7.32
CA ILE A 20 10.68 -5.72 -6.62
C ILE A 20 9.20 -5.61 -6.25
N THR A 21 8.79 -4.46 -5.68
CA THR A 21 7.39 -4.23 -5.30
C THR A 21 6.47 -4.18 -6.53
N ALA A 22 6.90 -3.57 -7.63
CA ALA A 22 6.13 -3.56 -8.87
C ALA A 22 5.96 -4.98 -9.48
N VAL A 23 7.04 -5.76 -9.54
CA VAL A 23 6.96 -7.15 -10.04
C VAL A 23 6.10 -8.01 -9.13
N ALA A 24 6.28 -7.88 -7.81
CA ALA A 24 5.46 -8.60 -6.83
C ALA A 24 3.98 -8.19 -6.91
N ALA A 25 3.69 -6.92 -7.19
CA ALA A 25 2.32 -6.46 -7.43
C ALA A 25 1.70 -7.08 -8.68
N LEU A 26 2.46 -7.22 -9.78
CA LEU A 26 1.98 -7.89 -10.99
C LEU A 26 1.68 -9.37 -10.72
N ALA A 27 2.60 -10.07 -10.04
CA ALA A 27 2.37 -11.47 -9.65
C ALA A 27 1.16 -11.60 -8.70
N GLY A 28 1.03 -10.69 -7.73
CA GLY A 28 -0.11 -10.63 -6.82
C GLY A 28 -1.42 -10.34 -7.54
N ALA A 29 -1.41 -9.48 -8.56
CA ALA A 29 -2.59 -9.18 -9.37
C ALA A 29 -3.07 -10.39 -10.16
N LEU A 30 -2.13 -11.15 -10.75
CA LEU A 30 -2.45 -12.42 -11.41
C LEU A 30 -3.04 -13.44 -10.44
N LEU A 31 -2.41 -13.60 -9.26
CA LEU A 31 -2.90 -14.48 -8.21
C LEU A 31 -4.30 -14.07 -7.73
N SER A 32 -4.51 -12.78 -7.49
CA SER A 32 -5.79 -12.23 -7.04
C SER A 32 -6.88 -12.42 -8.09
N ALA A 33 -6.56 -12.21 -9.37
CA ALA A 33 -7.49 -12.44 -10.48
C ALA A 33 -7.86 -13.91 -10.59
N LEU A 34 -6.89 -14.83 -10.47
CA LEU A 34 -7.13 -16.26 -10.46
C LEU A 34 -8.09 -16.63 -9.31
N LEU A 35 -7.76 -16.22 -8.09
CA LEU A 35 -8.57 -16.49 -6.90
C LEU A 35 -9.99 -15.91 -7.03
N LEU A 36 -10.15 -14.71 -7.60
CA LEU A 36 -11.47 -14.12 -7.84
C LEU A 36 -12.34 -15.00 -8.75
N THR A 37 -11.75 -15.66 -9.74
CA THR A 37 -12.48 -16.53 -10.67
C THR A 37 -12.65 -17.97 -10.18
N SER A 38 -11.81 -18.42 -9.24
CA SER A 38 -11.78 -19.81 -8.78
C SER A 38 -12.40 -20.03 -7.40
N VAL A 39 -12.52 -18.98 -6.57
CA VAL A 39 -13.01 -19.07 -5.19
C VAL A 39 -14.42 -18.53 -5.09
N ASN A 40 -15.35 -19.35 -4.61
CA ASN A 40 -16.66 -18.89 -4.16
C ASN A 40 -16.64 -18.70 -2.63
N PRO A 41 -16.55 -17.44 -2.13
CA PRO A 41 -16.45 -17.17 -0.70
C PRO A 41 -17.70 -17.57 0.10
N SER A 42 -18.85 -17.76 -0.56
CA SER A 42 -20.08 -18.21 0.10
C SER A 42 -20.07 -19.70 0.41
N VAL A 43 -19.24 -20.47 -0.31
CA VAL A 43 -19.11 -21.93 -0.16
C VAL A 43 -17.85 -22.28 0.62
N ASP A 44 -16.74 -21.58 0.37
CA ASP A 44 -15.48 -21.73 1.09
C ASP A 44 -14.98 -20.38 1.65
N PRO A 45 -15.37 -20.04 2.89
CA PRO A 45 -14.96 -18.79 3.52
C PRO A 45 -13.46 -18.70 3.78
N ILE A 46 -12.78 -19.83 4.02
CA ILE A 46 -11.34 -19.84 4.33
C ILE A 46 -10.55 -19.46 3.08
N ALA A 47 -10.90 -20.04 1.93
CA ALA A 47 -10.34 -19.63 0.65
C ALA A 47 -10.66 -18.16 0.33
N GLY A 48 -11.86 -17.68 0.68
CA GLY A 48 -12.26 -16.28 0.53
C GLY A 48 -11.42 -15.31 1.38
N LEU A 49 -11.05 -15.71 2.60
CA LEU A 49 -10.13 -14.95 3.46
C LEU A 49 -8.72 -14.91 2.88
N ALA A 50 -8.21 -16.04 2.37
CA ALA A 50 -6.93 -16.09 1.68
C ALA A 50 -6.89 -15.19 0.44
N ALA A 51 -7.98 -15.16 -0.34
CA ALA A 51 -8.15 -14.27 -1.48
C ALA A 51 -8.21 -12.78 -1.07
N SER A 52 -8.85 -12.48 0.06
CA SER A 52 -8.91 -11.11 0.59
C SER A 52 -7.54 -10.62 1.08
N LEU A 53 -6.76 -11.50 1.71
CA LEU A 53 -5.40 -11.20 2.14
C LEU A 53 -4.46 -11.02 0.93
N SER A 54 -4.54 -11.89 -0.08
CA SER A 54 -3.72 -11.75 -1.29
C SER A 54 -4.05 -10.46 -2.04
N PHE A 55 -5.32 -10.08 -2.10
CA PHE A 55 -5.76 -8.80 -2.68
C PHE A 55 -5.21 -7.60 -1.90
N GLY A 56 -5.33 -7.59 -0.57
CA GLY A 56 -4.79 -6.53 0.28
C GLY A 56 -3.27 -6.37 0.13
N CYS A 57 -2.53 -7.48 0.16
CA CYS A 57 -1.09 -7.49 -0.09
C CYS A 57 -0.74 -6.95 -1.48
N THR A 58 -1.50 -7.36 -2.51
CA THR A 58 -1.31 -6.89 -3.89
C THR A 58 -1.47 -5.38 -3.98
N LEU A 59 -2.51 -4.81 -3.34
CA LEU A 59 -2.71 -3.36 -3.30
C LEU A 59 -1.60 -2.62 -2.57
N ALA A 60 -1.12 -3.15 -1.44
CA ALA A 60 0.03 -2.57 -0.73
C ALA A 60 1.28 -2.55 -1.62
N LEU A 61 1.54 -3.64 -2.35
CA LEU A 61 2.68 -3.74 -3.25
C LEU A 61 2.53 -2.85 -4.49
N ALA A 62 1.31 -2.71 -5.02
CA ALA A 62 1.03 -1.87 -6.19
C ALA A 62 1.16 -0.38 -5.89
N THR A 63 0.75 0.04 -4.68
CA THR A 63 0.79 1.46 -4.27
C THR A 63 2.16 1.91 -3.76
N ALA A 64 2.96 0.99 -3.20
CA ALA A 64 4.32 1.27 -2.74
C ALA A 64 5.22 1.99 -3.77
N PRO A 65 5.39 1.50 -5.02
CA PRO A 65 6.26 2.15 -6.01
C PRO A 65 5.78 3.55 -6.38
N ILE A 66 4.45 3.76 -6.47
CA ILE A 66 3.85 5.07 -6.79
C ILE A 66 4.18 6.08 -5.69
N LEU A 67 3.95 5.71 -4.43
CA LEU A 67 4.20 6.58 -3.29
C LEU A 67 5.68 6.87 -3.09
N LEU A 68 6.55 5.89 -3.37
CA LEU A 68 8.00 6.08 -3.32
C LEU A 68 8.45 7.07 -4.40
N VAL A 69 8.08 6.86 -5.66
CA VAL A 69 8.44 7.78 -6.76
C VAL A 69 7.94 9.19 -6.45
N GLU A 70 6.71 9.34 -5.99
CA GLU A 70 6.14 10.65 -5.64
C GLU A 70 6.88 11.30 -4.46
N SER A 71 7.31 10.52 -3.46
CA SER A 71 8.10 11.05 -2.34
C SER A 71 9.46 11.62 -2.79
N TYR A 72 10.12 10.96 -3.77
CA TYR A 72 11.38 11.43 -4.34
C TYR A 72 11.20 12.68 -5.21
N ARG A 73 10.09 12.77 -5.96
CA ARG A 73 9.78 13.95 -6.80
C ARG A 73 9.55 15.21 -5.96
N ARG A 74 8.85 15.10 -4.82
CA ARG A 74 8.49 16.27 -4.01
C ARG A 74 9.63 16.80 -3.14
N HIS A 75 10.53 15.93 -2.67
CA HIS A 75 11.55 16.31 -1.69
C HIS A 75 12.90 15.61 -1.95
N PRO A 76 13.70 16.13 -2.89
CA PRO A 76 15.06 15.64 -3.08
C PRO A 76 15.90 15.81 -1.80
N GLY A 77 16.59 14.75 -1.37
CA GLY A 77 17.54 14.79 -0.24
C GLY A 77 17.03 14.28 1.12
N GLN A 78 15.73 14.26 1.40
CA GLN A 78 15.16 13.76 2.67
C GLN A 78 14.45 12.40 2.53
N TRP A 79 15.21 11.39 2.13
CA TRP A 79 14.64 10.13 1.61
C TRP A 79 14.33 9.06 2.67
N ARG A 80 15.10 8.97 3.77
CA ARG A 80 14.94 7.85 4.74
C ARG A 80 13.62 7.88 5.51
N GLY A 81 13.29 9.01 6.15
CA GLY A 81 12.04 9.16 6.90
C GLY A 81 10.81 9.08 6.00
N ARG A 82 10.88 9.69 4.82
CA ARG A 82 9.77 9.68 3.85
C ARG A 82 9.58 8.34 3.15
N ARG A 83 10.64 7.55 2.93
CA ARG A 83 10.54 6.16 2.47
C ARG A 83 9.70 5.32 3.43
N ARG A 84 9.98 5.42 4.73
CA ARG A 84 9.20 4.71 5.77
C ARG A 84 7.73 5.15 5.74
N ARG A 85 7.47 6.45 5.61
CA ARG A 85 6.11 7.01 5.47
C ARG A 85 5.39 6.48 4.23
N ALA A 86 6.07 6.41 3.07
CA ALA A 86 5.50 5.87 1.83
C ALA A 86 5.12 4.38 1.95
N LEU A 87 6.00 3.55 2.52
CA LEU A 87 5.72 2.12 2.73
C LEU A 87 4.64 1.88 3.78
N ARG A 88 4.60 2.71 4.83
CA ARG A 88 3.53 2.66 5.84
C ARG A 88 2.17 2.97 5.21
N ARG A 89 2.09 4.03 4.40
CA ARG A 89 0.86 4.41 3.68
C ARG A 89 0.40 3.33 2.72
N SER A 90 1.32 2.72 1.95
CA SER A 90 0.96 1.62 1.05
C SER A 90 0.42 0.42 1.83
N PHE A 91 1.03 0.07 2.97
CA PHE A 91 0.54 -0.97 3.86
C PHE A 91 -0.85 -0.65 4.41
N ILE A 92 -1.09 0.58 4.87
CA ILE A 92 -2.41 1.04 5.34
C ILE A 92 -3.48 0.84 4.25
N VAL A 93 -3.19 1.24 3.02
CA VAL A 93 -4.13 1.08 1.88
C VAL A 93 -4.46 -0.40 1.67
N GLY A 94 -3.44 -1.27 1.63
CA GLY A 94 -3.64 -2.71 1.49
C GLY A 94 -4.41 -3.33 2.66
N ALA A 95 -4.10 -2.92 3.89
CA ALA A 95 -4.76 -3.42 5.09
C ALA A 95 -6.24 -3.02 5.15
N ILE A 96 -6.58 -1.78 4.77
CA ILE A 96 -7.98 -1.32 4.69
C ILE A 96 -8.74 -2.12 3.64
N ALA A 97 -8.19 -2.22 2.42
CA ALA A 97 -8.87 -2.89 1.32
C ALA A 97 -9.02 -4.40 1.54
N GLY A 98 -7.93 -5.07 1.93
CA GLY A 98 -7.93 -6.50 2.24
C GLY A 98 -8.74 -6.84 3.49
N GLY A 99 -8.63 -6.02 4.54
CA GLY A 99 -9.41 -6.17 5.77
C GLY A 99 -10.90 -6.00 5.51
N TYR A 100 -11.30 -4.97 4.77
CA TYR A 100 -12.69 -4.79 4.37
C TYR A 100 -13.20 -5.97 3.54
N SER A 101 -12.43 -6.43 2.55
CA SER A 101 -12.77 -7.62 1.77
C SER A 101 -12.96 -8.84 2.67
N ALA A 102 -12.06 -9.08 3.63
CA ALA A 102 -12.16 -10.19 4.57
C ALA A 102 -13.42 -10.08 5.45
N PHE A 103 -13.75 -8.89 5.97
CA PHE A 103 -14.99 -8.68 6.71
C PHE A 103 -16.23 -8.89 5.84
N ARG A 104 -16.17 -8.56 4.54
CA ARG A 104 -17.26 -8.86 3.59
C ARG A 104 -17.44 -10.35 3.39
N VAL A 105 -16.36 -11.13 3.31
CA VAL A 105 -16.42 -12.61 3.23
C VAL A 105 -17.13 -13.22 4.44
N VAL A 106 -16.88 -12.69 5.64
CA VAL A 106 -17.49 -13.19 6.89
C VAL A 106 -18.89 -12.59 7.16
N GLY A 107 -19.39 -11.73 6.26
CA GLY A 107 -20.71 -11.09 6.41
C GLY A 107 -20.78 -9.94 7.41
N LEU A 108 -19.63 -9.45 7.91
CA LEU A 108 -19.52 -8.36 8.88
C LEU A 108 -19.22 -7.00 8.24
N GLY A 109 -18.90 -6.96 6.95
CA GLY A 109 -18.49 -5.73 6.25
C GLY A 109 -19.67 -4.84 5.88
N SER A 110 -19.89 -3.76 6.63
CA SER A 110 -20.76 -2.64 6.22
C SER A 110 -19.95 -1.51 5.57
N PRO A 111 -20.56 -0.71 4.67
CA PRO A 111 -19.91 0.49 4.12
C PRO A 111 -19.51 1.50 5.20
N SER A 112 -20.31 1.62 6.27
CA SER A 112 -19.99 2.50 7.40
C SER A 112 -18.75 2.03 8.17
N GLY A 113 -18.56 0.73 8.35
CA GLY A 113 -17.36 0.16 8.97
C GLY A 113 -16.09 0.47 8.18
N LEU A 114 -16.16 0.44 6.84
CA LEU A 114 -15.04 0.87 5.98
C LEU A 114 -14.71 2.34 6.19
N LEU A 115 -15.72 3.21 6.20
CA LEU A 115 -15.50 4.65 6.40
C LEU A 115 -14.85 4.94 7.77
N ILE A 116 -15.30 4.24 8.81
CA ILE A 116 -14.72 4.34 10.15
C ILE A 116 -13.26 3.88 10.13
N ALA A 117 -12.95 2.73 9.51
CA ALA A 117 -11.59 2.22 9.40
C ALA A 117 -10.66 3.18 8.64
N VAL A 118 -11.14 3.76 7.54
CA VAL A 118 -10.42 4.80 6.77
C VAL A 118 -10.15 6.02 7.63
N LEU A 119 -11.13 6.47 8.41
CA LEU A 119 -11.00 7.64 9.28
C LEU A 119 -9.99 7.40 10.40
N ILE A 120 -10.06 6.24 11.06
CA ILE A 120 -9.07 5.83 12.07
C ILE A 120 -7.67 5.77 11.46
N ALA A 121 -7.51 5.14 10.31
CA ALA A 121 -6.24 5.05 9.63
C ALA A 121 -5.67 6.42 9.24
N ALA A 122 -6.53 7.35 8.80
CA ALA A 122 -6.13 8.72 8.50
C ALA A 122 -5.64 9.46 9.76
N VAL A 123 -6.33 9.30 10.89
CA VAL A 123 -5.93 9.87 12.19
C VAL A 123 -4.59 9.29 12.66
N ILE A 124 -4.42 7.96 12.59
CA ILE A 124 -3.16 7.30 12.94
C ILE A 124 -2.03 7.80 12.04
N GLU A 125 -2.25 7.85 10.73
CA GLU A 125 -1.23 8.32 9.79
C GLU A 125 -0.88 9.79 10.02
N ALA A 126 -1.84 10.64 10.35
CA ALA A 126 -1.59 12.04 10.71
C ALA A 126 -0.77 12.16 12.00
N ALA A 127 -1.12 11.40 13.04
CA ALA A 127 -0.38 11.37 14.31
C ALA A 127 1.07 10.89 14.12
N LEU A 128 1.28 9.81 13.36
CA LEU A 128 2.61 9.29 13.05
C LEU A 128 3.41 10.25 12.17
N THR A 129 2.76 10.93 11.22
CA THR A 129 3.40 11.95 10.37
C THR A 129 3.95 13.07 11.25
N ARG A 130 3.14 13.57 12.19
CA ARG A 130 3.55 14.62 13.13
C ARG A 130 4.72 14.18 14.01
N ALA A 131 4.64 12.98 14.61
CA ALA A 131 5.71 12.45 15.44
C ALA A 131 7.03 12.26 14.69
N ASP A 132 6.96 11.83 13.42
CA ASP A 132 8.14 11.72 12.55
C ASP A 132 8.75 13.11 12.24
N ASP A 133 7.92 14.16 12.08
CA ASP A 133 8.38 15.54 11.78
C ASP A 133 9.00 16.24 13.02
N ASP A 134 8.50 15.94 14.23
CA ASP A 134 9.01 16.50 15.50
C ASP A 134 10.31 15.81 16.00
N SER A 135 10.73 14.71 15.36
CA SER A 135 11.89 13.89 15.75
C SER A 135 13.23 14.28 15.09
N VAL A 136 13.25 15.39 14.35
CA VAL A 136 14.40 15.93 13.58
C VAL A 136 14.86 17.24 14.20
#